data_AF-A0AAV0YNS4-F1
#
_entry.id   AF-A0AAV0YNS4-F1
#
_cell.length_a   1.000
_cell.length_b   1.000
_cell.length_c   1.000
_cell.angle_alpha   90.00
_cell.angle_beta   90.00
_cell.angle_gamma   90.00
#
_symmetry.space_group_name_H-M   'P 1'
#
loop_
_entity.id
_entity.type
_entity.pdbx_description
1 polymer ?
#
loop_
_entity_poly.entity_id
_entity_poly.type
_entity_poly.pdbx_seq_one_letter_code
_entity_poly.pdbx_strand_id
1 'polypeptide(L)'
;MALMRRNTIRINFVQVPTLLKELVAKMPDTTSFIRRHGHLLGLVTSKLDEQMMSVLVQFFDPLYHCFTFPDYQLVPTLEEFSDLLGISILEKTLFTGWEKILRPEEIASALHMTKAEVMSNWETRSGAKGFLTKFLVGKANQFWESLDFQAFEDILALLIYGLVLFPNSDAFIDVNAVKIFMSGNPVPTILGDILHQLYARTARKRGTLMCCAPLLARWFISHLPKSVQKNKEGMGWAYRVMSLSHNDIIWTIKGMDEVAIIDRCGEYPNVPLIGTNEVITYNPCLALRQFGRARREGPHELLMPSIVFDFQGDSDEQRRRFIRAWDRVHRSDPHELGAKTSLPMEPYL
;
A
#
# COMPACT_ATOMS: atom_id res chain seq x y z
N MET A 1 -26.79 28.83 13.01
CA MET A 1 -25.42 28.30 12.76
C MET A 1 -25.28 28.04 11.26
N ALA A 2 -24.47 28.83 10.56
CA ALA A 2 -24.20 28.61 9.15
C ALA A 2 -23.55 27.23 8.97
N LEU A 3 -24.15 26.36 8.16
CA LEU A 3 -23.59 25.07 7.79
C LEU A 3 -22.27 25.35 7.04
N MET A 4 -21.14 25.24 7.75
CA MET A 4 -19.83 25.41 7.15
C MET A 4 -19.69 24.31 6.08
N ARG A 5 -19.83 24.65 4.80
CA ARG A 5 -19.59 23.72 3.69
C ARG A 5 -18.13 23.29 3.79
N ARG A 6 -17.86 22.09 4.33
CA ARG A 6 -16.54 21.47 4.23
C ARG A 6 -16.24 21.32 2.74
N ASN A 7 -15.17 21.97 2.27
CA ASN A 7 -14.69 21.81 0.90
C ASN A 7 -14.20 20.37 0.74
N THR A 8 -15.06 19.50 0.21
CA THR A 8 -14.77 18.08 -0.03
C THR A 8 -13.61 17.91 -1.01
N ILE A 9 -12.66 17.04 -0.68
CA ILE A 9 -11.57 16.65 -1.56
C ILE A 9 -12.16 15.82 -2.72
N ARG A 10 -11.88 16.19 -3.96
CA ARG A 10 -12.38 15.49 -5.16
C ARG A 10 -11.28 14.66 -5.80
N ILE A 11 -11.31 13.34 -5.61
CA ILE A 11 -10.27 12.44 -6.09
C ILE A 11 -10.84 11.45 -7.11
N ASN A 12 -10.04 11.17 -8.14
CA ASN A 12 -10.26 10.07 -9.06
C ASN A 12 -9.33 8.91 -8.68
N PHE A 13 -9.74 7.67 -8.96
CA PHE A 13 -8.95 6.48 -8.71
C PHE A 13 -8.48 5.85 -10.01
N VAL A 14 -7.24 5.35 -10.03
CA VAL A 14 -6.74 4.58 -11.16
C VAL A 14 -7.53 3.29 -11.25
N GLN A 15 -8.11 3.02 -12.42
CA GLN A 15 -8.84 1.79 -12.66
C GLN A 15 -7.91 0.67 -13.04
N VAL A 16 -8.16 -0.53 -12.50
CA VAL A 16 -7.46 -1.74 -12.92
C VAL A 16 -7.80 -2.02 -14.39
N PRO A 17 -6.81 -2.06 -15.30
CA PRO A 17 -7.05 -2.24 -16.73
C PRO A 17 -7.78 -3.56 -17.05
N THR A 18 -8.73 -3.53 -17.99
CA THR A 18 -9.52 -4.71 -18.39
C THR A 18 -8.63 -5.86 -18.87
N LEU A 19 -7.57 -5.55 -19.61
CA LEU A 19 -6.58 -6.53 -20.08
C LEU A 19 -5.96 -7.33 -18.93
N LEU A 20 -5.80 -6.73 -17.75
CA LEU A 20 -5.22 -7.42 -16.59
C LEU A 20 -6.24 -8.38 -15.98
N LYS A 21 -7.51 -7.97 -15.94
CA LYS A 21 -8.62 -8.82 -15.49
C LYS A 21 -8.81 -10.02 -16.41
N GLU A 22 -8.67 -9.83 -17.73
CA GLU A 22 -8.72 -10.91 -18.72
C GLU A 22 -7.58 -11.92 -18.53
N LEU A 23 -6.35 -11.45 -18.26
CA LEU A 23 -5.24 -12.36 -17.95
C LEU A 23 -5.48 -13.16 -16.68
N VAL A 24 -5.97 -12.53 -15.60
CA VAL A 24 -6.30 -13.24 -14.35
C VAL A 24 -7.42 -14.27 -14.58
N ALA A 25 -8.43 -13.94 -15.40
CA ALA A 25 -9.54 -14.84 -15.71
C ALA A 25 -9.13 -16.09 -16.51
N LYS A 26 -7.96 -16.09 -17.16
CA LYS A 26 -7.44 -17.29 -17.85
C LYS A 26 -7.03 -18.39 -16.87
N MET A 27 -6.67 -18.05 -15.64
CA MET A 27 -6.12 -19.01 -14.67
C MET A 27 -7.22 -19.82 -13.98
N PRO A 28 -7.35 -21.13 -14.26
CA PRO A 28 -8.35 -21.97 -13.59
C PRO A 28 -7.92 -22.34 -12.16
N ASP A 29 -6.61 -22.44 -11.91
CA ASP A 29 -6.01 -22.66 -10.60
C ASP A 29 -5.05 -21.52 -10.29
N THR A 30 -5.13 -21.00 -9.07
CA THR A 30 -4.34 -19.86 -8.59
C THR A 30 -3.35 -20.26 -7.49
N THR A 31 -3.30 -21.54 -7.12
CA THR A 31 -2.50 -22.05 -6.00
C THR A 31 -1.01 -21.80 -6.21
N SER A 32 -0.49 -22.08 -7.41
CA SER A 32 0.92 -21.84 -7.76
C SER A 32 1.26 -20.35 -7.65
N PHE A 33 0.45 -19.49 -8.27
CA PHE A 33 0.63 -18.05 -8.20
C PHE A 33 0.62 -17.53 -6.76
N ILE A 34 -0.39 -17.91 -5.95
CA ILE A 34 -0.50 -17.44 -4.56
C ILE A 34 0.74 -17.83 -3.76
N ARG A 35 1.25 -19.06 -3.94
CA ARG A 35 2.45 -19.52 -3.25
C ARG A 35 3.70 -18.69 -3.58
N ARG A 36 3.81 -18.18 -4.81
CA ARG A 36 5.02 -17.48 -5.30
C ARG A 36 4.93 -15.97 -5.17
N HIS A 37 3.75 -15.41 -5.34
CA HIS A 37 3.52 -13.98 -5.48
C HIS A 37 2.54 -13.42 -4.45
N GLY A 38 1.98 -14.26 -3.58
CA GLY A 38 0.99 -13.86 -2.59
C GLY A 38 -0.41 -13.64 -3.18
N HIS A 39 -1.27 -12.97 -2.43
CA HIS A 39 -2.69 -12.74 -2.71
C HIS A 39 -2.97 -11.57 -3.66
N LEU A 40 -2.05 -11.28 -4.59
CA LEU A 40 -2.13 -10.15 -5.52
C LEU A 40 -3.33 -10.20 -6.47
N LEU A 41 -3.77 -11.39 -6.89
CA LEU A 41 -4.91 -11.56 -7.81
C LEU A 41 -6.20 -10.96 -7.24
N GLY A 42 -6.35 -10.95 -5.91
CA GLY A 42 -7.47 -10.35 -5.22
C GLY A 42 -7.58 -8.84 -5.46
N LEU A 43 -6.46 -8.15 -5.68
CA LEU A 43 -6.44 -6.71 -5.99
C LEU A 43 -6.96 -6.39 -7.38
N VAL A 44 -6.82 -7.33 -8.32
CA VAL A 44 -7.27 -7.19 -9.71
C VAL A 44 -8.77 -7.48 -9.85
N THR A 45 -9.24 -8.52 -9.15
CA THR A 45 -10.61 -9.03 -9.28
C THR A 45 -11.61 -8.30 -8.39
N SER A 46 -11.17 -7.70 -7.29
CA SER A 46 -12.05 -6.94 -6.39
C SER A 46 -12.58 -5.68 -7.08
N LYS A 47 -13.89 -5.47 -7.02
CA LYS A 47 -14.49 -4.21 -7.46
C LYS A 47 -14.14 -3.11 -6.46
N LEU A 48 -13.46 -2.06 -6.93
CA LEU A 48 -13.22 -0.86 -6.14
C LEU A 48 -14.53 -0.07 -6.01
N ASP A 49 -15.00 0.13 -4.78
CA ASP A 49 -16.11 1.04 -4.51
C ASP A 49 -15.55 2.47 -4.38
N GLU A 50 -15.59 3.21 -5.48
CA GLU A 50 -15.07 4.59 -5.54
C GLU A 50 -15.81 5.55 -4.60
N GLN A 51 -17.08 5.29 -4.30
CA GLN A 51 -17.83 6.13 -3.37
C GLN A 51 -17.34 5.91 -1.93
N MET A 52 -17.09 4.66 -1.55
CA MET A 52 -16.47 4.34 -0.27
C MET A 52 -15.11 5.02 -0.14
N MET A 53 -14.26 4.88 -1.16
CA MET A 53 -12.91 5.47 -1.15
C MET A 53 -12.97 6.99 -1.11
N SER A 54 -13.88 7.61 -1.87
CA SER A 54 -14.08 9.07 -1.85
C SER A 54 -14.46 9.58 -0.45
N VAL A 55 -15.25 8.80 0.31
CA VAL A 55 -15.59 9.10 1.70
C VAL A 55 -14.38 8.90 2.61
N LEU A 56 -13.69 7.76 2.50
CA LEU A 56 -12.52 7.43 3.33
C LEU A 56 -11.44 8.53 3.28
N VAL A 57 -11.11 9.02 2.08
CA VAL A 57 -10.07 10.05 1.93
C VAL A 57 -10.44 11.38 2.61
N GLN A 58 -11.73 11.67 2.85
CA GLN A 58 -12.12 12.88 3.60
C GLN A 58 -11.69 12.84 5.07
N PHE A 59 -11.43 11.64 5.60
CA PHE A 59 -11.01 11.42 6.98
C PHE A 59 -9.49 11.28 7.12
N PHE A 60 -8.72 11.42 6.03
CA PHE A 60 -7.26 11.38 6.12
C PHE A 60 -6.76 12.62 6.88
N ASP A 61 -6.02 12.37 7.95
CA ASP A 61 -5.38 13.36 8.78
C ASP A 61 -3.93 13.57 8.33
N PRO A 62 -3.61 14.69 7.66
CA PRO A 62 -2.27 14.94 7.13
C PRO A 62 -1.24 15.26 8.22
N LEU A 63 -1.65 15.55 9.46
CA LEU A 63 -0.69 15.83 10.55
C LEU A 63 -0.06 14.55 11.08
N TYR A 64 -0.85 13.48 11.18
CA TYR A 64 -0.45 12.21 11.77
C TYR A 64 -0.36 11.04 10.77
N HIS A 65 -0.79 11.26 9.52
CA HIS A 65 -0.84 10.29 8.42
C HIS A 65 -1.70 9.05 8.74
N CYS A 66 -2.88 9.29 9.30
CA CYS A 66 -3.86 8.27 9.67
C CYS A 66 -5.28 8.68 9.18
N PHE A 67 -6.28 7.85 9.48
CA PHE A 67 -7.68 8.18 9.25
C PHE A 67 -8.40 8.47 10.57
N THR A 68 -8.74 9.74 10.79
CA THR A 68 -9.40 10.22 12.01
C THR A 68 -10.88 10.46 11.74
N PHE A 69 -11.73 9.62 12.32
CA PHE A 69 -13.19 9.72 12.30
C PHE A 69 -13.66 10.39 13.61
N PRO A 70 -14.94 10.79 13.72
CA PRO A 70 -15.43 11.45 14.94
C PRO A 70 -15.20 10.66 16.23
N ASP A 71 -15.42 9.34 16.20
CA ASP A 71 -15.41 8.49 17.39
C ASP A 71 -14.30 7.43 17.41
N TYR A 72 -13.51 7.32 16.33
CA TYR A 72 -12.45 6.32 16.20
C TYR A 72 -11.36 6.77 15.24
N GLN A 73 -10.20 6.10 15.29
CA GLN A 73 -9.09 6.32 14.39
C GLN A 73 -8.59 4.98 13.87
N LEU A 74 -8.21 4.94 12.60
CA LEU A 74 -7.61 3.77 11.94
C LEU A 74 -6.34 4.17 11.22
N VAL A 75 -5.36 3.26 11.20
CA VAL A 75 -4.06 3.46 10.57
C VAL A 75 -3.75 2.25 9.70
N PRO A 76 -3.47 2.40 8.40
CA PRO A 76 -2.96 1.29 7.61
C PRO A 76 -1.58 0.89 8.12
N THR A 77 -1.38 -0.39 8.40
CA THR A 77 -0.14 -0.91 8.98
C THR A 77 0.65 -1.77 8.00
N LEU A 78 1.97 -1.87 8.22
CA LEU A 78 2.82 -2.75 7.43
C LEU A 78 2.36 -4.21 7.59
N GLU A 79 2.01 -4.61 8.80
CA GLU A 79 1.61 -5.96 9.19
C GLU A 79 0.29 -6.37 8.54
N GLU A 80 -0.73 -5.50 8.57
CA GLU A 80 -2.01 -5.79 7.91
C GLU A 80 -1.85 -5.82 6.40
N PHE A 81 -1.03 -4.94 5.81
CA PHE A 81 -0.75 -5.00 4.37
C PHE A 81 0.03 -6.26 3.99
N SER A 82 1.00 -6.68 4.81
CA SER A 82 1.74 -7.92 4.63
C SER A 82 0.80 -9.13 4.63
N ASP A 83 -0.12 -9.20 5.58
CA ASP A 83 -1.13 -10.27 5.67
C ASP A 83 -2.12 -10.24 4.49
N LEU A 84 -2.68 -9.08 4.16
CA LEU A 84 -3.60 -8.92 3.03
C LEU A 84 -2.98 -9.31 1.69
N LEU A 85 -1.67 -9.09 1.53
CA LEU A 85 -0.91 -9.45 0.33
C LEU A 85 -0.32 -10.86 0.41
N GLY A 86 -0.21 -11.47 1.59
CA GLY A 86 0.56 -12.71 1.77
C GLY A 86 2.04 -12.55 1.41
N ILE A 87 2.62 -11.37 1.61
CA ILE A 87 4.02 -11.04 1.30
C ILE A 87 4.70 -10.51 2.54
N SER A 88 5.76 -11.18 2.99
CA SER A 88 6.49 -10.79 4.22
C SER A 88 7.23 -9.47 4.06
N ILE A 89 7.30 -8.71 5.16
CA ILE A 89 8.11 -7.49 5.23
C ILE A 89 9.58 -7.89 5.43
N LEU A 90 10.44 -7.56 4.46
CA LEU A 90 11.88 -7.79 4.57
C LEU A 90 12.57 -6.54 5.13
N GLU A 91 13.51 -6.74 6.06
CA GLU A 91 14.18 -5.62 6.74
C GLU A 91 15.40 -5.10 5.96
N LYS A 92 16.04 -5.97 5.17
CA LYS A 92 17.32 -5.66 4.49
C LYS A 92 17.19 -5.36 3.00
N THR A 93 16.01 -5.56 2.43
CA THR A 93 15.78 -5.51 0.98
C THR A 93 14.75 -4.45 0.64
N LEU A 94 14.95 -3.23 1.14
CA LEU A 94 14.00 -2.15 0.91
C LEU A 94 14.29 -1.45 -0.39
N PHE A 95 13.24 -0.94 -1.00
CA PHE A 95 13.39 0.08 -2.02
C PHE A 95 13.89 1.36 -1.35
N THR A 96 14.96 1.88 -1.90
CA THR A 96 15.66 3.11 -1.51
C THR A 96 15.64 4.14 -2.62
N GLY A 97 15.35 3.71 -3.86
CA GLY A 97 15.47 4.45 -5.12
C GLY A 97 16.91 4.69 -5.59
N TRP A 98 17.90 4.12 -4.90
CA TRP A 98 19.33 4.13 -5.27
C TRP A 98 19.88 2.73 -5.56
N GLU A 99 18.99 1.77 -5.81
CA GLU A 99 19.41 0.42 -6.20
C GLU A 99 20.26 0.49 -7.47
N LYS A 100 21.22 -0.43 -7.55
CA LYS A 100 22.03 -0.62 -8.75
C LYS A 100 21.16 -0.62 -10.01
N ILE A 101 21.73 -0.10 -11.09
CA ILE A 101 21.13 -0.22 -12.41
C ILE A 101 20.93 -1.70 -12.70
N LEU A 102 19.69 -2.09 -12.99
CA LEU A 102 19.36 -3.46 -13.35
C LEU A 102 20.04 -3.80 -14.67
N ARG A 103 20.83 -4.88 -14.67
CA ARG A 103 21.43 -5.39 -15.90
C ARG A 103 20.35 -6.06 -16.74
N PRO A 104 20.33 -5.90 -18.07
CA PRO A 104 19.35 -6.55 -18.92
C PRO A 104 19.26 -8.07 -18.71
N GLU A 105 20.36 -8.73 -18.37
CA GLU A 105 20.43 -10.16 -18.06
C GLU A 105 19.65 -10.54 -16.79
N GLU A 106 19.66 -9.67 -15.78
CA GLU A 106 18.92 -9.89 -14.53
C GLU A 106 17.41 -9.78 -14.77
N ILE A 107 16.99 -8.80 -15.57
CA ILE A 107 15.59 -8.62 -15.99
C ILE A 107 15.15 -9.79 -16.88
N ALA A 108 15.98 -10.17 -17.86
CA ALA A 108 15.74 -11.28 -18.77
C ALA A 108 15.52 -12.59 -17.99
N SER A 109 16.37 -12.86 -17.01
CA SER A 109 16.23 -14.04 -16.14
C SER A 109 14.97 -14.00 -15.28
N ALA A 110 14.59 -12.84 -14.74
CA ALA A 110 13.40 -12.71 -13.89
C ALA A 110 12.09 -12.82 -14.68
N LEU A 111 12.10 -12.44 -15.95
CA LEU A 111 10.91 -12.36 -16.81
C LEU A 111 10.87 -13.44 -17.90
N HIS A 112 11.79 -14.42 -17.85
CA HIS A 112 11.89 -15.53 -18.81
C HIS A 112 12.04 -15.06 -20.26
N MET A 113 12.70 -13.93 -20.47
CA MET A 113 12.96 -13.36 -21.79
C MET A 113 14.44 -13.47 -22.15
N THR A 114 14.78 -13.23 -23.41
CA THR A 114 16.18 -13.03 -23.80
C THR A 114 16.64 -11.61 -23.48
N LYS A 115 17.96 -11.44 -23.30
CA LYS A 115 18.58 -10.11 -23.19
C LYS A 115 18.19 -9.18 -24.34
N ALA A 116 18.15 -9.72 -25.56
CA ALA A 116 17.83 -8.95 -26.76
C ALA A 116 16.40 -8.40 -26.70
N GLU A 117 15.44 -9.23 -26.29
CA GLU A 117 14.03 -8.81 -26.14
C GLU A 117 13.86 -7.75 -25.06
N VAL A 118 14.56 -7.88 -23.92
CA VAL A 118 14.57 -6.83 -22.90
C VAL A 118 15.09 -5.54 -23.49
N MET A 119 16.28 -5.56 -24.09
CA MET A 119 16.92 -4.36 -24.64
C MET A 119 16.08 -3.67 -25.74
N SER A 120 15.41 -4.44 -26.61
CA SER A 120 14.59 -3.88 -27.68
C SER A 120 13.28 -3.26 -27.20
N ASN A 121 12.80 -3.62 -26.00
CA ASN A 121 11.52 -3.17 -25.45
C ASN A 121 11.67 -2.33 -24.16
N TRP A 122 12.91 -2.05 -23.74
CA TRP A 122 13.22 -1.23 -22.58
C TRP A 122 13.20 0.26 -22.96
N GLU A 123 11.99 0.81 -23.05
CA GLU A 123 11.72 2.17 -23.51
C GLU A 123 11.89 3.21 -22.39
N THR A 124 11.95 4.49 -22.75
CA THR A 124 11.87 5.61 -21.80
C THR A 124 10.56 6.36 -22.02
N ARG A 125 9.77 6.52 -20.95
CA ARG A 125 8.52 7.30 -20.92
C ARG A 125 8.55 8.23 -19.71
N SER A 126 8.22 9.50 -19.92
CA SER A 126 8.16 10.52 -18.85
C SER A 126 9.39 10.54 -17.92
N GLY A 127 10.59 10.33 -18.49
CA GLY A 127 11.85 10.34 -17.75
C GLY A 127 12.22 9.02 -17.05
N ALA A 128 11.36 8.00 -17.06
CA ALA A 128 11.62 6.69 -16.48
C ALA A 128 11.80 5.62 -17.57
N LYS A 129 12.74 4.69 -17.35
CA LYS A 129 12.86 3.48 -18.16
C LYS A 129 11.89 2.39 -17.71
N GLY A 130 11.59 1.42 -18.56
CA GLY A 130 10.62 0.37 -18.26
C GLY A 130 10.04 -0.32 -19.50
N PHE A 131 8.90 -0.97 -19.33
CA PHE A 131 8.19 -1.69 -20.40
C PHE A 131 6.80 -1.12 -20.66
N LEU A 132 6.40 -1.08 -21.94
CA LEU A 132 5.01 -0.83 -22.29
C LEU A 132 4.12 -1.99 -21.81
N THR A 133 2.97 -1.67 -21.22
CA THR A 133 1.99 -2.69 -20.80
C THR A 133 1.63 -3.65 -21.93
N LYS A 134 1.41 -3.12 -23.14
CA LYS A 134 1.04 -3.93 -24.31
C LYS A 134 2.07 -5.02 -24.63
N PHE A 135 3.35 -4.74 -24.43
CA PHE A 135 4.43 -5.69 -24.68
C PHE A 135 4.40 -6.82 -23.66
N LEU A 136 4.32 -6.49 -22.37
CA LEU A 136 4.25 -7.49 -21.29
C LEU A 136 2.97 -8.34 -21.38
N VAL A 137 1.82 -7.74 -21.74
CA VAL A 137 0.59 -8.50 -21.99
C VAL A 137 0.74 -9.46 -23.17
N GLY A 138 1.40 -9.02 -24.26
CA GLY A 138 1.74 -9.89 -25.38
C GLY A 138 2.61 -11.07 -24.93
N LYS A 139 3.61 -10.80 -24.08
CA LYS A 139 4.49 -11.84 -23.51
C LYS A 139 3.74 -12.82 -22.61
N ALA A 140 2.85 -12.34 -21.76
CA ALA A 140 2.00 -13.21 -20.95
C ALA A 140 1.18 -14.15 -21.85
N ASN A 141 0.52 -13.63 -22.90
CA ASN A 141 -0.25 -14.49 -23.80
C ASN A 141 0.62 -15.52 -24.53
N GLN A 142 1.84 -15.16 -24.96
CA GLN A 142 2.79 -16.10 -25.55
C GLN A 142 3.14 -17.25 -24.60
N PHE A 143 3.46 -16.95 -23.34
CA PHE A 143 3.77 -17.97 -22.34
C PHE A 143 2.56 -18.85 -22.00
N TRP A 144 1.37 -18.26 -22.01
CA TRP A 144 0.13 -19.02 -21.85
C TRP A 144 -0.07 -20.03 -22.99
N GLU A 145 0.09 -19.60 -24.24
CA GLU A 145 -0.04 -20.44 -25.44
C GLU A 145 1.02 -21.54 -25.50
N SER A 146 2.24 -21.27 -25.04
CA SER A 146 3.32 -22.25 -24.95
C SER A 146 3.25 -23.15 -23.71
N LEU A 147 2.21 -23.01 -22.88
CA LEU A 147 2.03 -23.73 -21.61
C LEU A 147 3.16 -23.51 -20.58
N ASP A 148 3.89 -22.38 -20.69
CA ASP A 148 4.86 -21.94 -19.69
C ASP A 148 4.15 -21.12 -18.61
N PHE A 149 3.45 -21.83 -17.73
CA PHE A 149 2.65 -21.19 -16.69
C PHE A 149 3.49 -20.44 -15.66
N GLN A 150 4.72 -20.88 -15.40
CA GLN A 150 5.60 -20.19 -14.46
C GLN A 150 5.97 -18.80 -14.99
N ALA A 151 6.42 -18.74 -16.25
CA ALA A 151 6.75 -17.48 -16.89
C ALA A 151 5.54 -16.56 -17.04
N PHE A 152 4.38 -17.12 -17.41
CA PHE A 152 3.12 -16.39 -17.45
C PHE A 152 2.81 -15.71 -16.10
N GLU A 153 2.84 -16.49 -15.01
CA GLU A 153 2.55 -16.01 -13.66
C GLU A 153 3.56 -14.92 -13.21
N ASP A 154 4.83 -15.00 -13.60
CA ASP A 154 5.86 -13.99 -13.28
C ASP A 154 5.63 -12.68 -14.04
N ILE A 155 5.28 -12.74 -15.32
CA ILE A 155 4.88 -11.56 -16.09
C ILE A 155 3.59 -10.94 -15.52
N LEU A 156 2.61 -11.78 -15.17
CA LEU A 156 1.36 -11.33 -14.56
C LEU A 156 1.61 -10.62 -13.24
N ALA A 157 2.48 -11.16 -12.38
CA ALA A 157 2.86 -10.52 -11.14
C ALA A 157 3.50 -9.14 -11.39
N LEU A 158 4.46 -9.04 -12.32
CA LEU A 158 5.06 -7.74 -12.67
C LEU A 158 4.02 -6.73 -13.20
N LEU A 159 3.06 -7.19 -14.02
CA LEU A 159 1.95 -6.35 -14.48
C LEU A 159 1.11 -5.81 -13.31
N ILE A 160 0.84 -6.63 -12.29
CA ILE A 160 0.12 -6.18 -11.08
C ILE A 160 0.96 -5.16 -10.31
N TYR A 161 2.27 -5.39 -10.18
CA TYR A 161 3.18 -4.43 -9.53
C TYR A 161 3.11 -3.05 -10.20
N GLY A 162 3.28 -2.97 -11.52
CA GLY A 162 3.31 -1.68 -12.23
C GLY A 162 1.95 -1.05 -12.54
N LEU A 163 0.85 -1.80 -12.51
CA LEU A 163 -0.48 -1.29 -12.85
C LEU A 163 -1.43 -1.14 -11.66
N VAL A 164 -1.14 -1.81 -10.55
CA VAL A 164 -2.02 -1.83 -9.37
C VAL A 164 -1.28 -1.38 -8.12
N LEU A 165 -0.07 -1.88 -7.87
CA LEU A 165 0.69 -1.51 -6.67
C LEU A 165 1.32 -0.11 -6.82
N PHE A 166 1.96 0.14 -7.96
CA PHE A 166 2.67 1.38 -8.30
C PHE A 166 2.15 1.94 -9.64
N PRO A 167 0.87 2.33 -9.73
CA PRO A 167 0.26 2.74 -11.00
C PRO A 167 0.87 4.03 -11.55
N ASN A 168 1.08 4.03 -12.87
CA ASN A 168 1.55 5.16 -13.67
C ASN A 168 0.48 5.58 -14.71
N SER A 169 0.45 6.87 -15.09
CA SER A 169 -0.43 7.41 -16.13
C SER A 169 -0.15 6.90 -17.54
N ASP A 170 1.04 6.37 -17.80
CA ASP A 170 1.52 6.12 -19.17
C ASP A 170 1.26 4.70 -19.71
N ALA A 171 0.45 3.89 -19.01
CA ALA A 171 0.28 2.46 -19.31
C ALA A 171 1.64 1.76 -19.50
N PHE A 172 2.50 1.97 -18.50
CA PHE A 172 3.92 1.67 -18.54
C PHE A 172 4.38 1.17 -17.19
N ILE A 173 5.11 0.07 -17.20
CA ILE A 173 5.69 -0.55 -16.01
C ILE A 173 7.09 0.01 -15.89
N ASP A 174 7.27 1.00 -15.02
CA ASP A 174 8.54 1.68 -14.84
C ASP A 174 9.58 0.80 -14.11
N VAL A 175 10.83 1.27 -14.15
CA VAL A 175 11.97 0.60 -13.55
C VAL A 175 11.85 0.45 -12.03
N ASN A 176 11.14 1.35 -11.34
CA ASN A 176 10.95 1.23 -9.89
C ASN A 176 10.02 0.05 -9.59
N ALA A 177 8.91 -0.09 -10.32
CA ALA A 177 8.04 -1.25 -10.21
C ALA A 177 8.80 -2.58 -10.50
N VAL A 178 9.67 -2.59 -11.52
CA VAL A 178 10.54 -3.76 -11.82
C VAL A 178 11.51 -4.05 -10.67
N LYS A 179 12.19 -3.03 -10.15
CA LYS A 179 13.12 -3.17 -9.02
C LYS A 179 12.42 -3.70 -7.77
N ILE A 180 11.25 -3.16 -7.45
CA ILE A 180 10.47 -3.57 -6.27
C ILE A 180 9.97 -5.01 -6.45
N PHE A 181 9.49 -5.38 -7.63
CA PHE A 181 9.15 -6.76 -7.98
C PHE A 181 10.33 -7.71 -7.74
N MET A 182 11.51 -7.38 -8.25
CA MET A 182 12.72 -8.21 -8.07
C MET A 182 13.21 -8.26 -6.64
N SER A 183 12.93 -7.23 -5.82
CA SER A 183 13.28 -7.20 -4.39
C SER A 183 12.40 -8.10 -3.52
N GLY A 184 11.17 -8.39 -3.97
CA GLY A 184 10.17 -9.17 -3.23
C GLY A 184 9.63 -8.49 -1.97
N ASN A 185 9.87 -7.19 -1.77
CA ASN A 185 9.53 -6.47 -0.54
C ASN A 185 8.73 -5.17 -0.80
N PRO A 186 7.53 -5.25 -1.39
CA PRO A 186 6.79 -4.06 -1.80
C PRO A 186 6.08 -3.36 -0.63
N VAL A 187 5.84 -4.05 0.49
CA VAL A 187 4.92 -3.58 1.55
C VAL A 187 5.30 -2.20 2.11
N PRO A 188 6.57 -1.93 2.50
CA PRO A 188 6.93 -0.62 3.03
C PRO A 188 6.77 0.51 2.01
N THR A 189 7.12 0.25 0.75
CA THR A 189 7.04 1.22 -0.33
C THR A 189 5.58 1.50 -0.73
N ILE A 190 4.73 0.47 -0.77
CA ILE A 190 3.29 0.65 -1.05
C ILE A 190 2.65 1.53 0.03
N LEU A 191 2.93 1.26 1.31
CA LEU A 191 2.36 2.06 2.39
C LEU A 191 2.85 3.51 2.32
N GLY A 192 4.14 3.71 2.05
CA GLY A 192 4.74 5.02 1.83
C GLY A 192 4.04 5.81 0.71
N ASP A 193 3.92 5.21 -0.47
CA ASP A 193 3.26 5.82 -1.63
C ASP A 193 1.78 6.13 -1.35
N ILE A 194 1.06 5.23 -0.66
CA ILE A 194 -0.34 5.47 -0.30
C ILE A 194 -0.46 6.69 0.61
N LEU A 195 0.31 6.74 1.71
CA LEU A 195 0.23 7.85 2.67
C LEU A 195 0.65 9.18 2.02
N HIS A 196 1.69 9.17 1.22
CA HIS A 196 2.15 10.36 0.54
C HIS A 196 1.17 10.84 -0.53
N GLN A 197 0.58 9.96 -1.33
CA GLN A 197 -0.46 10.35 -2.28
C GLN A 197 -1.67 10.93 -1.56
N LEU A 198 -2.08 10.38 -0.41
CA LEU A 198 -3.16 10.96 0.40
C LEU A 198 -2.81 12.35 0.93
N TYR A 199 -1.61 12.52 1.51
CA TYR A 199 -1.08 13.81 1.98
C TYR A 199 -1.04 14.85 0.86
N ALA A 200 -0.50 14.50 -0.31
CA ALA A 200 -0.43 15.40 -1.45
C ALA A 200 -1.83 15.82 -1.94
N ARG A 201 -2.83 14.93 -1.83
CA ARG A 201 -4.21 15.21 -2.27
C ARG A 201 -5.03 15.97 -1.23
N THR A 202 -4.75 15.88 0.07
CA THR A 202 -5.39 16.77 1.07
C THR A 202 -4.95 18.22 0.86
N ALA A 203 -3.66 18.47 0.57
CA ALA A 203 -3.15 19.80 0.26
C ALA A 203 -3.74 20.37 -1.05
N ARG A 204 -3.77 19.57 -2.13
CA ARG A 204 -4.25 20.01 -3.45
C ARG A 204 -5.78 20.01 -3.59
N LYS A 205 -6.48 19.26 -2.73
CA LYS A 205 -7.94 19.01 -2.73
C LYS A 205 -8.53 18.44 -4.02
N ARG A 206 -7.69 18.02 -4.97
CA ARG A 206 -8.09 17.44 -6.26
C ARG A 206 -7.02 16.54 -6.89
N GLY A 207 -7.45 15.72 -7.84
CA GLY A 207 -6.58 14.96 -8.76
C GLY A 207 -6.76 13.45 -8.66
N THR A 208 -5.89 12.70 -9.33
CA THR A 208 -5.94 11.23 -9.33
C THR A 208 -5.03 10.66 -8.26
N LEU A 209 -5.52 9.72 -7.46
CA LEU A 209 -4.71 9.01 -6.47
C LEU A 209 -3.90 7.92 -7.19
N MET A 210 -2.60 8.16 -7.36
CA MET A 210 -1.69 7.27 -8.08
C MET A 210 -1.00 6.30 -7.10
N CYS A 211 -1.80 5.48 -6.41
CA CYS A 211 -1.30 4.45 -5.50
C CYS A 211 -2.24 3.23 -5.51
N CYS A 212 -1.94 2.21 -4.69
CA CYS A 212 -2.72 0.99 -4.60
C CYS A 212 -4.07 1.17 -3.86
N ALA A 213 -5.03 1.83 -4.52
CA ALA A 213 -6.38 2.01 -3.98
C ALA A 213 -7.12 0.69 -3.63
N PRO A 214 -7.00 -0.41 -4.41
CA PRO A 214 -7.62 -1.68 -4.04
C PRO A 214 -7.12 -2.26 -2.71
N LEU A 215 -5.83 -2.11 -2.39
CA LEU A 215 -5.29 -2.59 -1.12
C LEU A 215 -5.82 -1.76 0.04
N LEU A 216 -5.79 -0.42 -0.09
CA LEU A 216 -6.34 0.48 0.92
C LEU A 216 -7.84 0.23 1.15
N ALA A 217 -8.61 -0.04 0.09
CA ALA A 217 -10.02 -0.39 0.18
C ALA A 217 -10.24 -1.69 0.97
N ARG A 218 -9.46 -2.73 0.68
CA ARG A 218 -9.54 -4.04 1.38
C ARG A 218 -9.21 -3.90 2.85
N TRP A 219 -8.15 -3.15 3.17
CA TRP A 219 -7.79 -2.82 4.55
C TRP A 219 -8.92 -2.08 5.27
N PHE A 220 -9.51 -1.06 4.67
CA PHE A 220 -10.60 -0.35 5.33
C PHE A 220 -11.81 -1.27 5.58
N ILE A 221 -12.18 -2.08 4.58
CA ILE A 221 -13.29 -3.03 4.68
C ILE A 221 -13.06 -4.07 5.79
N SER A 222 -11.83 -4.53 6.04
CA SER A 222 -11.55 -5.52 7.10
C SER A 222 -11.86 -5.00 8.51
N HIS A 223 -11.87 -3.69 8.72
CA HIS A 223 -12.24 -3.07 10.00
C HIS A 223 -13.73 -2.73 10.13
N LEU A 224 -14.52 -2.87 9.04
CA LEU A 224 -15.93 -2.51 9.05
C LEU A 224 -16.81 -3.69 9.49
N PRO A 225 -17.85 -3.44 10.30
CA PRO A 225 -18.79 -4.48 10.69
C PRO A 225 -19.61 -4.97 9.49
N LYS A 226 -20.07 -6.22 9.57
CA LYS A 226 -20.87 -6.86 8.49
C LYS A 226 -22.15 -6.09 8.14
N SER A 227 -22.73 -5.35 9.09
CA SER A 227 -23.91 -4.51 8.87
C SER A 227 -23.66 -3.43 7.83
N VAL A 228 -22.51 -2.75 7.91
CA VAL A 228 -22.08 -1.72 6.97
C VAL A 228 -21.83 -2.31 5.59
N GLN A 229 -21.17 -3.46 5.52
CA GLN A 229 -20.83 -4.11 4.25
C GLN A 229 -22.07 -4.60 3.49
N LYS A 230 -23.05 -5.19 4.20
CA LYS A 230 -24.29 -5.70 3.57
C LYS A 230 -25.22 -4.59 3.07
N ASN A 231 -25.23 -3.43 3.74
CA ASN A 231 -26.03 -2.26 3.38
C ASN A 231 -27.51 -2.57 3.07
N LYS A 232 -28.20 -3.31 3.95
CA LYS A 232 -29.60 -3.73 3.72
C LYS A 232 -30.56 -2.57 3.48
N GLU A 233 -30.28 -1.42 4.08
CA GLU A 233 -31.11 -0.22 4.02
C GLU A 233 -30.79 0.68 2.82
N GLY A 234 -29.78 0.34 2.00
CA GLY A 234 -29.42 1.11 0.82
C GLY A 234 -28.81 2.49 1.12
N MET A 235 -28.24 2.68 2.32
CA MET A 235 -27.70 3.95 2.77
C MET A 235 -26.36 4.27 2.09
N GLY A 236 -26.10 5.57 1.87
CA GLY A 236 -24.84 6.06 1.33
C GLY A 236 -23.65 5.79 2.26
N TRP A 237 -22.44 5.68 1.70
CA TRP A 237 -21.22 5.41 2.47
C TRP A 237 -20.93 6.43 3.56
N ALA A 238 -21.16 7.72 3.27
CA ALA A 238 -20.93 8.78 4.25
C ALA A 238 -21.76 8.55 5.53
N TYR A 239 -23.05 8.25 5.38
CA TYR A 239 -23.92 7.97 6.52
C TYR A 239 -23.46 6.72 7.26
N ARG A 240 -23.22 5.61 6.54
CA ARG A 240 -22.80 4.33 7.13
C ARG A 240 -21.48 4.39 7.91
N VAL A 241 -20.53 5.22 7.46
CA VAL A 241 -19.22 5.36 8.10
C VAL A 241 -19.28 6.34 9.28
N MET A 242 -20.05 7.44 9.15
CA MET A 242 -20.22 8.43 10.22
C MET A 242 -21.13 7.95 11.35
N SER A 243 -21.96 6.93 11.13
CA SER A 243 -22.80 6.34 12.17
C SER A 243 -22.06 5.33 13.06
N LEU A 244 -20.81 5.02 12.75
CA LEU A 244 -20.02 4.05 13.52
C LEU A 244 -19.35 4.74 14.71
N SER A 245 -19.40 4.05 15.85
CA SER A 245 -18.62 4.36 17.03
C SER A 245 -17.42 3.41 17.14
N HIS A 246 -16.53 3.69 18.09
CA HIS A 246 -15.46 2.76 18.45
C HIS A 246 -15.95 1.34 18.81
N ASN A 247 -17.21 1.16 19.24
CA ASN A 247 -17.75 -0.16 19.59
C ASN A 247 -18.09 -1.00 18.35
N ASP A 248 -18.30 -0.36 17.20
CA ASP A 248 -18.72 -1.03 15.97
C ASP A 248 -17.54 -1.52 15.13
N ILE A 249 -16.34 -0.94 15.37
CA ILE A 249 -15.12 -1.23 14.61
C ILE A 249 -14.57 -2.60 14.99
N ILE A 250 -14.21 -3.37 13.97
CA ILE A 250 -13.41 -4.58 14.13
C ILE A 250 -11.97 -4.12 14.33
N TRP A 251 -11.58 -3.90 15.58
CA TRP A 251 -10.23 -3.42 15.91
C TRP A 251 -9.16 -4.41 15.48
N THR A 252 -9.23 -5.62 16.00
CA THR A 252 -8.19 -6.62 15.78
C THR A 252 -8.65 -7.69 14.81
N ILE A 253 -7.96 -7.74 13.66
CA ILE A 253 -8.10 -8.81 12.68
C ILE A 253 -7.54 -10.10 13.31
N LYS A 254 -8.18 -11.23 13.01
CA LYS A 254 -7.82 -12.53 13.59
C LYS A 254 -6.33 -12.83 13.38
N GLY A 255 -5.61 -13.09 14.47
CA GLY A 255 -4.18 -13.43 14.45
C GLY A 255 -3.24 -12.23 14.58
N MET A 256 -3.73 -10.99 14.46
CA MET A 256 -2.90 -9.79 14.58
C MET A 256 -2.48 -9.48 16.03
N ASP A 257 -3.18 -9.98 17.03
CA ASP A 257 -2.87 -9.76 18.45
C ASP A 257 -1.59 -10.45 18.96
N GLU A 258 -1.03 -11.35 18.13
CA GLU A 258 0.20 -12.11 18.36
C GLU A 258 1.34 -11.66 17.42
N VAL A 259 1.11 -10.66 16.57
CA VAL A 259 2.12 -10.19 15.61
C VAL A 259 3.04 -9.14 16.24
N ALA A 260 4.34 -9.35 16.10
CA ALA A 260 5.33 -8.33 16.45
C ALA A 260 5.30 -7.18 15.42
N ILE A 261 5.10 -5.96 15.90
CA ILE A 261 4.93 -4.77 15.05
C ILE A 261 6.24 -4.03 14.89
N ILE A 262 6.48 -3.47 13.71
CA ILE A 262 7.56 -2.51 13.50
C ILE A 262 7.13 -1.16 14.08
N ASP A 263 7.68 -0.78 15.23
CA ASP A 263 7.29 0.44 15.93
C ASP A 263 8.22 1.63 15.63
N ARG A 264 9.50 1.36 15.34
CA ARG A 264 10.50 2.40 15.05
C ARG A 264 11.71 1.90 14.25
N CYS A 265 12.44 2.81 13.61
CA CYS A 265 13.65 2.48 12.85
C CYS A 265 14.84 3.37 13.25
N GLY A 266 15.97 2.75 13.60
CA GLY A 266 17.23 3.42 13.88
C GLY A 266 17.13 4.45 15.00
N GLU A 267 17.49 5.70 14.69
CA GLU A 267 17.45 6.84 15.63
C GLU A 267 16.07 7.52 15.71
N TYR A 268 15.14 7.14 14.84
CA TYR A 268 13.82 7.75 14.79
C TYR A 268 12.88 7.07 15.79
N PRO A 269 12.03 7.82 16.50
CA PRO A 269 11.02 7.24 17.41
C PRO A 269 9.82 6.63 16.66
N ASN A 270 9.87 6.61 15.32
CA ASN A 270 8.84 6.09 14.43
C ASN A 270 9.47 5.49 13.17
N VAL A 271 8.66 5.23 12.15
CA VAL A 271 9.10 4.56 10.91
C VAL A 271 9.09 5.55 9.74
N PRO A 272 10.25 5.89 9.15
CA PRO A 272 10.30 6.66 7.91
C PRO A 272 10.03 5.75 6.71
N LEU A 273 8.83 5.76 6.16
CA LEU A 273 8.50 4.93 4.99
C LEU A 273 9.13 5.52 3.73
N ILE A 274 9.85 4.68 2.99
CA ILE A 274 10.50 5.06 1.73
C ILE A 274 9.60 4.62 0.58
N GLY A 275 8.95 5.60 -0.05
CA GLY A 275 8.15 5.45 -1.25
C GLY A 275 9.00 5.42 -2.53
N THR A 276 8.34 5.45 -3.67
CA THR A 276 8.98 5.44 -4.99
C THR A 276 9.74 6.74 -5.29
N ASN A 277 9.25 7.88 -4.81
CA ASN A 277 9.82 9.21 -5.05
C ASN A 277 9.97 10.06 -3.78
N GLU A 278 9.70 9.49 -2.60
CA GLU A 278 9.52 10.23 -1.36
C GLU A 278 9.91 9.44 -0.11
N VAL A 279 10.08 10.15 1.01
CA VAL A 279 9.97 9.57 2.36
C VAL A 279 8.82 10.25 3.10
N ILE A 280 8.02 9.48 3.82
CA ILE A 280 6.95 9.98 4.67
C ILE A 280 6.98 9.33 6.05
N THR A 281 6.72 10.13 7.09
CA THR A 281 6.58 9.62 8.45
C THR A 281 5.38 8.69 8.58
N TYR A 282 5.57 7.55 9.23
CA TYR A 282 4.51 6.64 9.67
C TYR A 282 4.58 6.49 11.19
N ASN A 283 3.42 6.61 11.87
CA ASN A 283 3.30 6.52 13.32
C ASN A 283 2.57 5.21 13.72
N PRO A 284 3.27 4.05 13.80
CA PRO A 284 2.66 2.76 14.16
C PRO A 284 2.00 2.76 15.54
N CYS A 285 2.47 3.63 16.45
CA CYS A 285 1.94 3.75 17.80
C CYS A 285 0.43 4.11 17.83
N LEU A 286 -0.08 4.79 16.81
CA LEU A 286 -1.50 5.09 16.65
C LEU A 286 -2.33 3.83 16.31
N ALA A 287 -1.70 2.80 15.75
CA ALA A 287 -2.33 1.55 15.35
C ALA A 287 -2.42 0.51 16.48
N LEU A 288 -1.90 0.77 17.68
CA LEU A 288 -1.83 -0.23 18.75
C LEU A 288 -3.18 -0.88 19.10
N ARG A 289 -4.30 -0.17 18.88
CA ARG A 289 -5.65 -0.73 19.06
C ARG A 289 -5.96 -1.83 18.06
N GLN A 290 -5.49 -1.69 16.82
CA GLN A 290 -5.65 -2.71 15.79
C GLN A 290 -4.93 -4.02 16.16
N PHE A 291 -3.92 -3.94 17.03
CA PHE A 291 -3.22 -5.11 17.59
C PHE A 291 -3.70 -5.51 19.00
N GLY A 292 -4.83 -4.97 19.47
CA GLY A 292 -5.41 -5.30 20.76
C GLY A 292 -4.62 -4.76 21.96
N ARG A 293 -3.80 -3.73 21.76
CA ARG A 293 -2.93 -3.09 22.77
C ARG A 293 -3.32 -1.63 23.01
N ALA A 294 -4.62 -1.40 23.15
CA ALA A 294 -5.15 -0.05 23.30
C ALA A 294 -4.60 0.63 24.59
N ARG A 295 -4.13 1.88 24.47
CA ARG A 295 -3.60 2.68 25.59
C ARG A 295 -4.63 3.72 26.06
N ARG A 296 -4.76 3.97 27.36
CA ARG A 296 -5.76 4.94 27.87
C ARG A 296 -5.38 6.40 27.61
N GLU A 297 -4.12 6.75 27.83
CA GLU A 297 -3.62 8.12 27.67
C GLU A 297 -3.12 8.43 26.25
N GLY A 298 -3.29 7.49 25.31
CA GLY A 298 -2.74 7.61 23.96
C GLY A 298 -1.22 7.62 23.87
N PRO A 299 -0.66 7.38 22.68
CA PRO A 299 0.78 7.34 22.48
C PRO A 299 1.36 8.76 22.23
N HIS A 300 0.84 9.81 22.88
CA HIS A 300 1.19 11.20 22.56
C HIS A 300 2.69 11.49 22.63
N GLU A 301 3.37 10.87 23.60
CA GLU A 301 4.83 10.91 23.78
C GLU A 301 5.63 10.29 22.62
N LEU A 302 5.00 9.42 21.81
CA LEU A 302 5.60 8.74 20.67
C LEU A 302 5.23 9.38 19.32
N LEU A 303 4.36 10.39 19.32
CA LEU A 303 3.92 11.04 18.08
C LEU A 303 5.00 11.98 17.57
N MET A 304 5.28 11.88 16.27
CA MET A 304 6.01 12.92 15.57
C MET A 304 5.09 13.68 14.62
N PRO A 305 5.27 15.02 14.52
CA PRO A 305 4.67 15.80 13.44
C PRO A 305 5.08 15.27 12.07
N SER A 306 4.20 15.46 11.08
CA SER A 306 4.42 15.11 9.68
C SER A 306 5.80 15.56 9.16
N ILE A 307 6.63 14.60 8.74
CA ILE A 307 7.78 14.82 7.87
C ILE A 307 7.44 14.19 6.52
N VAL A 308 7.54 15.01 5.48
CA VAL A 308 7.45 14.59 4.07
C VAL A 308 8.67 15.12 3.36
N PHE A 309 9.39 14.24 2.69
CA PHE A 309 10.65 14.51 2.02
C PHE A 309 10.55 14.03 0.57
N ASP A 310 10.81 14.90 -0.40
CA ASP A 310 10.73 14.61 -1.84
C ASP A 310 12.13 14.39 -2.42
N PHE A 311 12.34 13.27 -3.12
CA PHE A 311 13.65 12.92 -3.67
C PHE A 311 14.18 13.92 -4.71
N GLN A 312 13.32 14.70 -5.37
CA GLN A 312 13.75 15.67 -6.38
C GLN A 312 14.08 17.05 -5.80
N GLY A 313 13.55 17.36 -4.61
CA GLY A 313 13.67 18.68 -3.99
C GLY A 313 14.66 18.75 -2.82
N ASP A 314 14.90 17.62 -2.15
CA ASP A 314 15.57 17.63 -0.86
C ASP A 314 16.95 16.94 -0.85
N SER A 315 17.71 17.13 0.23
CA SER A 315 19.12 16.72 0.34
C SER A 315 19.34 15.20 0.41
N ASP A 316 20.23 14.69 -0.45
CA ASP A 316 20.69 13.30 -0.44
C ASP A 316 21.16 12.80 0.94
N GLU A 317 21.75 13.65 1.78
CA GLU A 317 22.24 13.20 3.09
C GLU A 317 21.09 12.80 4.03
N GLN A 318 19.96 13.51 3.97
CA GLN A 318 18.79 13.16 4.78
C GLN A 318 18.15 11.86 4.29
N ARG A 319 18.10 11.64 2.97
CA ARG A 319 17.68 10.34 2.39
C ARG A 319 18.58 9.19 2.84
N ARG A 320 19.91 9.38 2.88
CA ARG A 320 20.84 8.38 3.43
C ARG A 320 20.52 8.05 4.90
N ARG A 321 20.17 9.03 5.72
CA ARG A 321 19.78 8.78 7.12
C ARG A 321 18.53 7.93 7.23
N PHE A 322 17.50 8.19 6.42
CA PHE A 322 16.29 7.37 6.41
C PHE A 322 16.58 5.94 5.96
N ILE A 323 17.40 5.76 4.91
CA ILE A 323 17.83 4.44 4.45
C ILE A 323 18.59 3.69 5.56
N ARG A 324 19.58 4.34 6.20
CA ARG A 324 20.34 3.76 7.32
C ARG A 324 19.48 3.43 8.53
N ALA A 325 18.39 4.14 8.76
CA ALA A 325 17.49 3.85 9.88
C ALA A 325 16.88 2.45 9.74
N TRP A 326 16.56 2.03 8.51
CA TRP A 326 16.03 0.71 8.23
C TRP A 326 17.04 -0.43 8.40
N ASP A 327 18.35 -0.16 8.47
CA ASP A 327 19.33 -1.18 8.85
C ASP A 327 19.15 -1.62 10.33
N ARG A 328 18.37 -0.88 11.11
CA ARG A 328 18.08 -1.12 12.54
C ARG A 328 16.58 -1.02 12.80
N VAL A 329 15.82 -1.96 12.24
CA VAL A 329 14.39 -2.11 12.52
C VAL A 329 14.20 -2.59 13.97
N HIS A 330 13.36 -1.89 14.72
CA HIS A 330 12.91 -2.35 16.02
C HIS A 330 11.50 -2.89 15.89
N ARG A 331 11.29 -4.08 16.46
CA ARG A 331 9.98 -4.69 16.59
C ARG A 331 9.63 -4.77 18.06
N SER A 332 8.39 -4.43 18.36
CA SER A 332 7.83 -4.63 19.69
C SER A 332 6.99 -5.90 19.69
N ASP A 333 7.36 -6.84 20.55
CA ASP A 333 6.59 -8.06 20.74
C ASP A 333 5.25 -7.74 21.42
N PRO A 334 4.17 -8.49 21.15
CA PRO A 334 2.89 -8.27 21.80
C PRO A 334 2.94 -8.27 23.35
N HIS A 335 3.94 -8.92 23.97
CA HIS A 335 4.17 -8.87 25.41
C HIS A 335 4.82 -7.57 25.90
N GLU A 336 5.64 -6.93 25.06
CA GLU A 336 6.31 -5.65 25.36
C GLU A 336 5.37 -4.45 25.18
N LEU A 337 4.35 -4.60 24.32
CA LEU A 337 3.35 -3.56 24.05
C LEU A 337 2.33 -3.34 25.18
N GLY A 338 2.38 -4.18 26.22
CA GLY A 338 1.50 -4.12 27.39
C GLY A 338 0.38 -5.15 27.36
N ALA A 339 -0.46 -5.12 28.38
CA ALA A 339 -1.56 -6.09 28.51
C ALA A 339 -2.56 -5.94 27.36
N LYS A 340 -3.07 -7.09 26.89
CA LYS A 340 -4.15 -7.14 25.91
C LYS A 340 -5.34 -6.34 26.42
N THR A 341 -5.63 -5.25 25.73
CA THR A 341 -6.69 -4.31 26.08
C THR A 341 -7.53 -4.12 24.83
N SER A 342 -8.64 -4.85 24.78
CA SER A 342 -9.63 -4.78 23.71
C SER A 342 -10.75 -3.79 24.02
N LEU A 343 -10.59 -2.97 25.07
CA LEU A 343 -11.58 -1.94 25.41
C LEU A 343 -11.59 -0.91 24.28
N PRO A 344 -12.74 -0.70 23.64
CA PRO A 344 -12.86 0.33 22.63
C PRO A 344 -12.84 1.68 23.34
N MET A 345 -12.05 2.62 22.84
CA MET A 345 -11.78 3.92 23.45
C MET A 345 -11.93 5.04 22.41
N GLU A 346 -12.16 6.28 22.87
CA GLU A 346 -12.19 7.49 22.04
C GLU A 346 -10.89 7.68 21.25
N PRO A 347 -10.84 8.43 20.12
CA PRO A 347 -9.63 8.66 19.34
C PRO A 347 -8.44 9.08 20.21
N TYR A 348 -7.22 8.73 19.79
CA TYR A 348 -6.00 9.15 20.48
C TYR A 348 -5.70 10.65 20.36
N LEU A 349 -6.58 11.45 19.76
CA LEU A 349 -6.33 12.82 19.34
C LEU A 349 -7.49 13.74 19.71
#